data_AF-A0A383DQR7-F1
#
_entry.id   AF-A0A383DQR7-F1
#
_cell.length_a   1.000
_cell.length_b   1.000
_cell.length_c   1.000
_cell.angle_alpha   90.00
_cell.angle_beta   90.00
_cell.angle_gamma   90.00
#
_symmetry.space_group_name_H-M   'P 1'
#
loop_
_entity.id
_entity.type
_entity.pdbx_description
1 polymer ?
#
loop_
_entity_poly.entity_id
_entity_poly.type
_entity_poly.pdbx_seq_one_letter_code
_entity_poly.pdbx_strand_id
1 'polypeptide(L)'
;LGKVRIESDIKQLFTNLEAGLAAHHIGTTRMSKSKKTGVVDENCKSHSIDNLYIGGSSVFPTGSATNPTFTILAMSMRLADHLKNNVLKNV
;
A
#
# COMPACT_ATOMS: atom_id res chain seq x y z
N LEU A 1 33.88 -18.63 -11.61
CA LEU A 1 32.61 -18.38 -10.90
C LEU A 1 32.92 -18.27 -9.40
N GLY A 2 33.26 -17.07 -8.94
CA GLY A 2 33.74 -16.82 -7.58
C GLY A 2 32.60 -16.65 -6.58
N LYS A 3 32.78 -17.14 -5.35
CA LYS A 3 31.92 -16.79 -4.21
C LYS A 3 32.47 -15.53 -3.55
N VAL A 4 31.68 -14.47 -3.50
CA VAL A 4 31.99 -13.27 -2.72
C VAL A 4 31.60 -13.54 -1.27
N ARG A 5 32.56 -13.45 -0.35
CA ARG A 5 32.33 -13.57 1.09
C ARG A 5 31.98 -12.19 1.62
N ILE A 6 30.74 -12.00 2.06
CA ILE A 6 30.31 -10.78 2.74
C ILE A 6 30.83 -10.85 4.17
N GLU A 7 31.64 -9.86 4.58
CA GLU A 7 32.16 -9.73 5.94
C GLU A 7 31.03 -9.62 6.97
N SER A 8 31.28 -10.14 8.18
CA SER A 8 30.37 -10.12 9.32
C SER A 8 29.83 -8.73 9.65
N ASP A 9 30.61 -7.71 9.34
CA ASP A 9 30.39 -6.34 9.79
C ASP A 9 29.27 -5.67 8.97
N ILE A 10 29.03 -6.15 7.74
CA ILE A 10 27.85 -5.75 6.95
C ILE A 10 26.56 -6.32 7.55
N LYS A 11 26.59 -7.50 8.19
CA LYS A 11 25.41 -7.97 8.93
C LYS A 11 25.14 -7.08 10.14
N GLN A 12 26.20 -6.53 10.74
CA GLN A 12 26.09 -5.66 11.91
C GLN A 12 25.39 -4.32 11.58
N LEU A 13 25.62 -3.80 10.37
CA LEU A 13 24.90 -2.66 9.80
C LEU A 13 23.38 -2.88 9.71
N PHE A 14 22.91 -4.12 9.52
CA PHE A 14 21.47 -4.44 9.51
C PHE A 14 20.92 -4.77 10.90
N THR A 15 21.74 -5.25 11.83
CA THR A 15 21.30 -5.57 13.21
C THR A 15 21.28 -4.38 14.15
N ASN A 16 22.05 -3.32 13.88
CA ASN A 16 22.11 -2.11 14.72
C ASN A 16 21.02 -1.08 14.42
N LEU A 17 20.09 -1.39 13.51
CA LEU A 17 18.84 -0.66 13.39
C LEU A 17 17.90 -1.16 14.50
N GLU A 18 18.13 -0.66 15.72
CA GLU A 18 17.30 -0.97 16.87
C GLU A 18 15.82 -0.63 16.55
N ALA A 19 14.97 -1.64 16.77
CA ALA A 19 13.58 -1.75 16.31
C ALA A 19 13.42 -2.12 14.83
N GLY A 20 13.10 -3.39 14.59
CA GLY A 20 12.49 -3.90 13.36
C GLY A 20 11.16 -3.21 13.10
N LEU A 21 11.21 -1.98 12.59
CA LEU A 21 10.08 -1.33 11.94
C LEU A 21 9.83 -2.13 10.66
N ALA A 22 8.91 -3.09 10.72
CA ALA A 22 8.31 -3.61 9.50
C ALA A 22 7.87 -2.38 8.70
N ALA A 23 8.48 -2.12 7.54
CA ALA A 23 8.27 -0.93 6.72
C ALA A 23 6.88 -0.96 6.03
N HIS A 24 5.83 -1.25 6.80
CA HIS A 24 4.45 -1.51 6.43
C HIS A 24 3.56 -0.39 6.98
N HIS A 25 3.86 0.86 6.63
CA HIS A 25 2.95 1.97 6.94
C HIS A 25 1.60 1.72 6.26
N ILE A 26 0.53 1.72 7.07
CA ILE A 26 -0.83 1.33 6.67
C ILE A 26 -1.81 2.38 7.18
N GLY A 27 -2.84 2.68 6.37
CA GLY A 27 -4.01 3.45 6.82
C GLY A 27 -3.88 4.98 6.80
N THR A 28 -2.80 5.55 6.23
CA THR A 28 -2.62 7.02 6.14
C THR A 28 -3.60 7.69 5.17
N THR A 29 -4.20 6.96 4.25
CA THR A 29 -5.32 7.40 3.38
C THR A 29 -6.46 6.39 3.45
N ARG A 30 -6.84 6.03 4.68
CA ARG A 30 -7.78 4.96 5.04
C ARG A 30 -9.05 4.93 4.18
N MET A 31 -9.40 3.76 3.67
CA MET A 31 -10.68 3.47 3.03
C MET A 31 -11.83 3.48 4.05
N SER A 32 -12.94 4.14 3.72
CA SER A 32 -14.17 4.14 4.50
C SER A 32 -15.37 4.49 3.61
N LYS A 33 -16.56 4.01 4.00
CA LYS A 33 -17.84 4.41 3.40
C LYS A 33 -18.19 5.89 3.62
N SER A 34 -17.52 6.56 4.56
CA SER A 34 -17.81 7.96 4.92
C SER A 34 -16.54 8.79 5.00
N LYS A 35 -16.59 9.98 4.40
CA LYS A 35 -15.54 11.01 4.50
C LYS A 35 -15.22 11.48 5.92
N LYS A 36 -16.12 11.22 6.88
CA LYS A 36 -15.89 11.55 8.31
C LYS A 36 -14.87 10.61 8.97
N THR A 37 -14.66 9.42 8.41
CA THR A 37 -13.85 8.35 9.04
C THR A 37 -12.79 7.77 8.10
N GLY A 38 -12.63 8.31 6.89
CA GLY A 38 -11.62 7.89 5.92
C GLY A 38 -11.40 8.91 4.82
N VAL A 39 -10.39 8.65 4.00
CA VAL A 39 -9.91 9.54 2.91
C VAL A 39 -10.42 9.07 1.55
N VAL A 40 -10.54 7.76 1.34
CA VAL A 40 -11.02 7.17 0.10
C VAL A 40 -12.25 6.29 0.30
N ASP A 41 -13.04 6.11 -0.75
CA ASP A 41 -14.15 5.15 -0.80
C ASP A 41 -13.67 3.72 -1.11
N GLU A 42 -14.59 2.78 -1.26
CA GLU A 42 -14.30 1.38 -1.61
C GLU A 42 -13.60 1.20 -2.97
N ASN A 43 -13.68 2.19 -3.87
CA ASN A 43 -13.03 2.19 -5.17
C ASN A 43 -11.69 2.94 -5.14
N CYS A 44 -11.18 3.24 -3.94
CA CYS A 44 -9.95 3.98 -3.75
C CYS A 44 -10.00 5.43 -4.30
N LYS A 45 -11.20 5.95 -4.56
CA LYS A 45 -11.41 7.34 -4.99
C LYS A 45 -11.39 8.26 -3.77
N SER A 46 -10.72 9.41 -3.90
CA SER A 46 -10.73 10.46 -2.87
C SER A 46 -12.15 10.95 -2.62
N HIS A 47 -12.54 11.05 -1.36
CA HIS A 47 -13.81 11.68 -0.96
C HIS A 47 -13.85 13.19 -1.23
N SER A 48 -12.69 13.83 -1.36
CA SER A 48 -12.56 15.30 -1.41
C SER A 48 -12.24 15.84 -2.80
N ILE A 49 -11.66 15.02 -3.67
CA ILE A 49 -11.16 15.46 -4.99
C ILE A 49 -11.71 14.50 -6.03
N ASP A 50 -12.41 15.06 -7.01
CA ASP A 50 -12.92 14.27 -8.12
C ASP A 50 -11.78 13.77 -9.03
N ASN A 51 -11.97 12.60 -9.63
CA ASN A 51 -10.99 11.93 -10.49
C ASN A 51 -9.59 11.69 -9.86
N LEU A 52 -9.46 11.71 -8.53
CA LEU A 52 -8.24 11.33 -7.82
C LEU A 52 -8.39 9.96 -7.16
N TYR A 53 -7.48 9.04 -7.45
CA TYR A 53 -7.45 7.69 -6.89
C TYR A 53 -6.11 7.42 -6.19
N ILE A 54 -6.13 6.69 -5.08
CA ILE A 54 -4.94 6.40 -4.27
C ILE A 54 -4.76 4.88 -4.15
N GLY A 55 -3.59 4.37 -4.54
CA GLY A 55 -3.24 2.95 -4.43
C GLY A 55 -2.13 2.71 -3.39
N GLY A 56 -2.16 1.54 -2.74
CA GLY A 56 -1.13 1.11 -1.78
C GLY A 56 -1.69 0.70 -0.41
N SER A 57 -0.82 0.36 0.53
CA SER A 57 -1.21 -0.03 1.90
C SER A 57 -1.84 1.11 2.70
N SER A 58 -1.63 2.37 2.29
CA SER A 58 -2.21 3.55 2.93
C SER A 58 -3.74 3.51 2.94
N VAL A 59 -4.39 2.83 1.99
CA VAL A 59 -5.85 2.73 1.92
C VAL A 59 -6.44 1.64 2.80
N PHE A 60 -5.63 0.74 3.37
CA PHE A 60 -6.20 -0.36 4.14
C PHE A 60 -6.87 0.16 5.42
N PRO A 61 -8.08 -0.33 5.75
CA PRO A 61 -8.82 0.14 6.92
C PRO A 61 -8.20 -0.32 8.23
N THR A 62 -7.37 -1.38 8.21
CA THR A 62 -6.70 -1.96 9.37
C THR A 62 -5.32 -2.49 9.00
N GLY A 63 -4.43 -2.60 9.99
CA GLY A 63 -3.18 -3.34 9.85
C GLY A 63 -3.42 -4.85 9.75
N SER A 64 -2.39 -5.59 9.33
CA SER A 64 -2.36 -7.06 9.31
C SER A 64 -1.04 -7.55 9.91
N ALA A 65 -1.06 -8.75 10.51
CA ALA A 65 0.16 -9.46 10.91
C ALA A 65 0.91 -10.07 9.70
N THR A 66 0.26 -10.12 8.54
CA THR A 66 0.82 -10.63 7.28
C THR A 66 1.32 -9.50 6.38
N ASN A 67 2.26 -9.83 5.48
CA ASN A 67 2.83 -8.85 4.57
C ASN A 67 1.75 -8.30 3.60
N PRO A 68 1.68 -6.97 3.40
CA PRO A 68 0.62 -6.35 2.62
C PRO A 68 0.78 -6.55 1.11
N THR A 69 1.94 -7.01 0.62
CA THR A 69 2.33 -7.02 -0.80
C THR A 69 1.27 -7.65 -1.71
N PHE A 70 0.77 -8.85 -1.38
CA PHE A 70 -0.23 -9.52 -2.21
C PHE A 70 -1.60 -8.83 -2.15
N THR A 71 -1.97 -8.28 -0.99
CA THR A 71 -3.18 -7.47 -0.87
C THR A 71 -3.08 -6.18 -1.69
N ILE A 72 -1.90 -5.54 -1.73
CA ILE A 72 -1.64 -4.37 -2.57
C ILE A 72 -1.82 -4.76 -4.04
N LEU A 73 -1.19 -5.86 -4.48
CA LEU A 73 -1.31 -6.33 -5.87
C LEU A 73 -2.77 -6.59 -6.26
N ALA A 74 -3.52 -7.31 -5.42
CA ALA A 74 -4.93 -7.61 -5.66
C ALA A 74 -5.79 -6.33 -5.74
N MET A 75 -5.54 -5.38 -4.84
CA MET A 75 -6.22 -4.08 -4.83
C MET A 75 -5.86 -3.21 -6.04
N SER A 76 -4.60 -3.22 -6.48
CA SER A 76 -4.15 -2.53 -7.69
C SER A 76 -4.82 -3.07 -8.95
N MET A 77 -4.92 -4.40 -9.08
CA MET A 77 -5.64 -5.03 -10.21
C MET A 77 -7.12 -4.66 -10.20
N ARG A 78 -7.79 -4.72 -9.03
CA ARG A 78 -9.19 -4.32 -8.89
C ARG A 78 -9.41 -2.84 -9.25
N LEU A 79 -8.51 -1.95 -8.82
CA LEU A 79 -8.58 -0.53 -9.16
C LEU A 79 -8.38 -0.31 -10.67
N ALA A 80 -7.41 -0.98 -11.29
CA ALA A 80 -7.19 -0.90 -12.73
C ALA A 80 -8.44 -1.33 -13.52
N ASP A 81 -9.09 -2.43 -13.11
CA ASP A 81 -10.35 -2.88 -13.72
C ASP A 81 -11.48 -1.88 -13.52
N HIS A 82 -11.59 -1.27 -12.33
CA HIS A 82 -12.60 -0.23 -12.07
C HIS A 82 -12.40 0.98 -12.98
N LEU A 83 -11.16 1.49 -13.07
CA LEU A 83 -10.81 2.63 -13.92
C LEU A 83 -11.11 2.33 -15.39
N LYS A 84 -10.65 1.18 -15.89
CA LYS A 84 -10.86 0.76 -17.28
C LYS A 84 -12.35 0.61 -17.63
N ASN A 85 -13.15 0.04 -16.73
CA ASN A 85 -14.52 -0.34 -17.05
C ASN A 85 -15.57 0.72 -16.70
N ASN A 86 -15.32 1.59 -15.72
CA ASN A 86 -16.33 2.50 -15.18
C ASN A 86 -15.93 3.98 -15.23
N VAL A 87 -14.64 4.29 -15.31
CA VAL A 87 -14.17 5.69 -15.36
C VAL A 87 -13.87 6.08 -16.79
N LEU A 88 -12.98 5.33 -17.45
CA LEU A 88 -12.49 5.65 -18.80
C LEU A 88 -13.51 5.39 -19.92
N LYS A 89 -14.53 4.56 -19.70
CA LYS A 89 -15.62 4.38 -20.68
C LYS A 89 -16.62 5.53 -20.70
N ASN A 90 -16.59 6.37 -19.68
CA ASN A 90 -17.52 7.49 -19.49
C ASN A 90 -16.88 8.86 -19.80
N VAL A 91 -15.70 8.85 -20.43
CA VAL A 91 -15.00 10.03 -20.98
C VAL A 91 -15.16 10.01 -22.48
#